data_AF-A0A534ANV0-F1
#
_entry.id   AF-A0A534ANV0-F1
#
_cell.length_a   1.000
_cell.length_b   1.000
_cell.length_c   1.000
_cell.angle_alpha   90.00
_cell.angle_beta   90.00
_cell.angle_gamma   90.00
#
_symmetry.space_group_name_H-M   'P 1'
#
loop_
_entity.id
_entity.type
_entity.pdbx_description
1 polymer ?
#
loop_
_entity_poly.entity_id
_entity_poly.type
_entity_poly.pdbx_seq_one_letter_code
_entity_poly.pdbx_strand_id
1 'polypeptide(L)'
;MGRLGLRPWLALLVTLASGAALAAVPDAPRPQDSRRERKPEGDSQKDGRKFEPFKVESVTSNGTVIIGGHPIAYQAIAGTLIVHPQGWDDVPRDSNAEKPGSAGGDDGAEGRNPTAEASMFYVAYFRSGGGPRPVTFFYNGGPGSSTMWLHMGAFGPRRIVTATDAHTPAAPYPRVNNSFSLLDATDLVFIDAPGTGFSRIAGKDKEKAFFGVDGDAYAFAEFISEFLSKYARWNSPKYLFGESYGTPRSAVMVNQLEADRSIDLNGVILLSQILNFDLSPDRPTGNPGIDLPYQTVLPSYAAAAWYHRKLPAEHPSLDALLKEVEQFAMGEYARALAAGSELPASERAAIAEKLHQ
;
A
#
# COMPACT_ATOMS: atom_id res chain seq x y z
N MET A 1 23.10 -21.87 -62.15
CA MET A 1 22.86 -22.81 -61.03
C MET A 1 23.76 -22.35 -59.88
N GLY A 2 23.34 -21.89 -58.72
CA GLY A 2 22.05 -21.61 -58.10
C GLY A 2 22.27 -20.55 -57.02
N ARG A 3 21.29 -19.67 -56.81
CA ARG A 3 21.28 -18.60 -55.81
C ARG A 3 21.03 -19.16 -54.41
N LEU A 4 21.83 -18.76 -53.42
CA LEU A 4 21.45 -18.66 -52.00
C LEU A 4 22.10 -17.35 -51.51
N GLY A 5 21.43 -16.32 -51.00
CA GLY A 5 20.17 -16.26 -50.29
C GLY A 5 20.43 -15.60 -48.93
N LEU A 6 20.70 -14.29 -48.93
CA LEU A 6 20.75 -13.48 -47.71
C LEU A 6 19.39 -13.60 -46.99
N ARG A 7 19.42 -13.92 -45.69
CA ARG A 7 18.29 -13.70 -44.78
C ARG A 7 18.79 -12.93 -43.55
N PRO A 8 18.07 -11.87 -43.13
CA PRO A 8 18.46 -11.02 -42.02
C PRO A 8 18.07 -11.67 -40.68
N TRP A 9 18.84 -11.34 -39.65
CA TRP A 9 18.58 -11.71 -38.27
C TRP A 9 17.31 -11.02 -37.77
N LEU A 10 16.34 -11.82 -37.31
CA LEU A 10 15.17 -11.34 -36.58
C LEU A 10 15.63 -10.95 -35.17
N ALA A 11 15.62 -9.64 -34.87
CA ALA A 11 15.71 -9.14 -33.51
C ALA A 11 14.36 -9.38 -32.81
N LEU A 12 14.35 -10.21 -31.78
CA LEU A 12 13.20 -10.44 -30.92
C LEU A 12 13.10 -9.27 -29.92
N LEU A 13 12.32 -8.25 -30.25
CA LEU A 13 11.92 -7.19 -29.34
C LEU A 13 10.84 -7.75 -28.39
N VAL A 14 11.23 -8.09 -27.16
CA VAL A 14 10.28 -8.34 -26.06
C VAL A 14 10.02 -6.99 -25.38
N THR A 15 8.92 -6.35 -25.75
CA THR A 15 8.35 -5.20 -25.03
C THR A 15 7.59 -5.70 -23.80
N LEU A 16 8.17 -5.58 -22.61
CA LEU A 16 7.43 -5.65 -21.35
C LEU A 16 6.80 -4.28 -21.08
N ALA A 17 5.60 -4.07 -21.63
CA ALA A 17 4.75 -2.94 -21.31
C ALA A 17 3.84 -3.32 -20.13
N SER A 18 4.17 -2.88 -18.92
CA SER A 18 3.24 -2.83 -17.80
C SER A 18 2.36 -1.57 -17.92
N GLY A 19 1.42 -1.60 -18.87
CA GLY A 19 0.45 -0.53 -19.06
C GLY A 19 -0.82 -0.79 -18.27
N ALA A 20 -1.02 -0.07 -17.15
CA ALA A 20 -2.37 0.18 -16.64
C ALA A 20 -2.96 1.34 -17.44
N ALA A 21 -3.54 1.04 -18.60
CA ALA A 21 -4.25 2.03 -19.41
C ALA A 21 -5.69 2.17 -18.90
N LEU A 22 -6.00 3.30 -18.25
CA LEU A 22 -7.36 3.85 -18.29
C LEU A 22 -7.58 4.37 -19.72
N ALA A 23 -8.36 3.65 -20.52
CA ALA A 23 -8.86 4.14 -21.80
C ALA A 23 -10.34 4.47 -21.66
N ALA A 24 -10.67 5.75 -21.85
CA ALA A 24 -12.03 6.19 -22.11
C ALA A 24 -12.48 5.63 -23.47
N VAL A 25 -13.65 4.99 -23.51
CA VAL A 25 -14.22 4.40 -24.73
C VAL A 25 -14.99 5.48 -25.51
N PRO A 26 -14.75 5.68 -26.83
CA PRO A 26 -15.55 6.58 -27.64
C PRO A 26 -16.89 5.95 -28.06
N ASP A 27 -17.92 6.79 -28.15
CA ASP A 27 -19.28 6.47 -28.57
C ASP A 27 -19.35 5.73 -29.92
N ALA A 28 -20.13 4.65 -29.96
CA ALA A 28 -20.54 3.96 -31.19
C ALA A 28 -22.04 3.59 -31.14
N PRO A 29 -22.75 3.53 -32.29
CA PRO A 29 -24.20 3.68 -32.35
C PRO A 29 -24.98 2.42 -31.96
N ARG A 30 -26.14 2.63 -31.33
CA ARG A 30 -27.07 1.59 -30.86
C ARG A 30 -27.76 0.86 -32.02
N PRO A 31 -27.85 -0.48 -32.00
CA PRO A 31 -28.83 -1.22 -32.79
C PRO A 31 -30.17 -1.29 -32.03
N GLN A 32 -31.26 -0.89 -32.68
CA GLN A 32 -32.61 -1.28 -32.31
C GLN A 32 -32.76 -2.79 -32.50
N ASP A 33 -33.09 -3.53 -31.45
CA ASP A 33 -33.89 -4.73 -31.65
C ASP A 33 -34.85 -4.99 -30.48
N SER A 34 -36.03 -5.40 -30.90
CA SER A 34 -37.28 -5.50 -30.19
C SER A 34 -37.38 -6.79 -29.37
N ARG A 35 -37.32 -6.68 -28.05
CA ARG A 35 -37.80 -7.75 -27.15
C ARG A 35 -38.74 -7.17 -26.11
N ARG A 36 -40.00 -7.64 -26.18
CA ARG A 36 -41.07 -7.41 -25.23
C ARG A 36 -40.57 -7.54 -23.78
N GLU A 37 -40.79 -6.48 -23.01
CA GLU A 37 -40.64 -6.45 -21.56
C GLU A 37 -41.52 -7.54 -20.92
N ARG A 38 -40.89 -8.45 -20.17
CA ARG A 38 -41.55 -9.14 -19.06
C ARG A 38 -40.98 -8.54 -17.78
N LYS A 39 -41.81 -7.78 -17.06
CA LYS A 39 -41.55 -7.40 -15.67
C LYS A 39 -41.27 -8.68 -14.87
N PRO A 40 -40.17 -8.78 -14.11
CA PRO A 40 -40.12 -9.70 -13.00
C PRO A 40 -40.95 -9.10 -11.89
N GLU A 41 -42.14 -9.66 -11.64
CA GLU A 41 -42.79 -9.56 -10.33
C GLU A 41 -41.90 -10.31 -9.33
N GLY A 42 -40.96 -9.58 -8.74
CA GLY A 42 -40.18 -10.05 -7.61
C GLY A 42 -40.83 -9.56 -6.34
N ASP A 43 -41.44 -10.48 -5.60
CA ASP A 43 -41.80 -10.31 -4.19
C ASP A 43 -40.57 -9.77 -3.44
N SER A 44 -40.57 -8.47 -3.16
CA SER A 44 -39.65 -7.87 -2.21
C SER A 44 -40.22 -8.06 -0.82
N GLN A 45 -40.17 -9.29 -0.34
CA GLN A 45 -40.10 -9.50 1.10
C GLN A 45 -38.81 -8.82 1.56
N LYS A 46 -38.95 -7.60 2.10
CA LYS A 46 -37.94 -6.98 2.96
C LYS A 46 -37.76 -7.88 4.16
N ASP A 47 -36.86 -8.83 4.02
CA ASP A 47 -36.38 -9.62 5.12
C ASP A 47 -35.73 -8.64 6.10
N GLY A 48 -36.32 -8.47 7.28
CA GLY A 48 -35.82 -7.59 8.34
C GLY A 48 -34.50 -8.08 8.97
N ARG A 49 -33.70 -8.84 8.23
CA ARG A 49 -32.40 -9.33 8.65
C ARG A 49 -31.39 -8.18 8.62
N LYS A 50 -30.73 -7.96 9.76
CA LYS A 50 -29.60 -7.05 9.91
C LYS A 50 -28.54 -7.39 8.87
N PHE A 51 -28.05 -6.39 8.15
CA PHE A 51 -27.00 -6.56 7.15
C PHE A 51 -25.67 -6.85 7.87
N GLU A 52 -25.31 -8.13 7.96
CA GLU A 52 -24.06 -8.61 8.55
C GLU A 52 -23.29 -9.41 7.48
N PRO A 53 -22.60 -8.73 6.56
CA PRO A 53 -21.96 -9.37 5.40
C PRO A 53 -20.75 -10.24 5.77
N PHE A 54 -20.16 -10.02 6.95
CA PHE A 54 -18.94 -10.71 7.38
C PHE A 54 -19.07 -11.37 8.74
N LYS A 55 -18.23 -12.38 8.97
CA LYS A 55 -18.04 -13.01 10.27
C LYS A 55 -16.55 -12.99 10.61
N VAL A 56 -16.26 -12.75 11.88
CA VAL A 56 -14.90 -12.85 12.40
C VAL A 56 -14.48 -14.33 12.38
N GLU A 57 -13.36 -14.61 11.73
CA GLU A 57 -12.77 -15.95 11.67
C GLU A 57 -11.31 -15.91 12.09
N SER A 58 -10.80 -16.99 12.66
CA SER A 58 -9.37 -17.12 12.95
C SER A 58 -8.91 -18.56 13.04
N VAL A 59 -7.70 -18.81 12.58
CA VAL A 59 -6.99 -20.08 12.71
C VAL A 59 -5.71 -19.85 13.50
N THR A 60 -5.47 -20.69 14.50
CA THR A 60 -4.27 -20.64 15.33
C THR A 60 -3.37 -21.84 15.05
N SER A 61 -2.06 -21.59 15.01
CA SER A 61 -1.02 -22.62 14.91
C SER A 61 0.17 -22.25 15.79
N ASN A 62 1.06 -23.20 16.04
CA ASN A 62 2.31 -22.95 16.75
C ASN A 62 3.50 -23.21 15.82
N GLY A 63 4.61 -22.53 16.06
CA GLY A 63 5.81 -22.67 15.26
C GLY A 63 7.08 -22.29 16.00
N THR A 64 8.20 -22.36 15.28
CA THR A 64 9.51 -21.94 15.77
C THR A 64 10.28 -21.30 14.63
N VAL A 65 10.97 -20.20 14.93
CA VAL A 65 11.94 -19.55 14.04
C VAL A 65 13.30 -19.57 14.70
N ILE A 66 14.37 -19.67 13.91
CA ILE A 66 15.76 -19.60 14.39
C ILE A 66 16.31 -18.24 13.99
N ILE A 67 16.58 -17.39 14.98
CA ILE A 67 17.14 -16.03 14.81
C ILE A 67 18.48 -16.00 15.56
N GLY A 68 19.57 -15.59 14.89
CA GLY A 68 20.91 -15.58 15.49
C GLY A 68 21.37 -16.94 16.04
N GLY A 69 20.86 -18.07 15.50
CA GLY A 69 21.12 -19.42 16.02
C GLY A 69 20.25 -19.84 17.21
N HIS A 70 19.38 -18.97 17.72
CA HIS A 70 18.50 -19.25 18.85
C HIS A 70 17.08 -19.60 18.40
N PRO A 71 16.50 -20.73 18.85
CA PRO A 71 15.13 -21.07 18.56
C PRO A 71 14.17 -20.19 19.37
N ILE A 72 13.18 -19.60 18.69
CA ILE A 72 12.12 -18.78 19.26
C ILE A 72 10.79 -19.45 18.91
N ALA A 73 10.16 -20.06 19.90
CA ALA A 73 8.81 -20.60 19.77
C ALA A 73 7.78 -19.45 19.71
N TYR A 74 6.73 -19.66 18.93
CA TYR A 74 5.65 -18.68 18.78
C TYR A 74 4.30 -19.33 18.53
N GLN A 75 3.24 -18.60 18.85
CA GLN A 75 1.88 -18.84 18.37
C GLN A 75 1.61 -17.90 17.19
N ALA A 76 1.07 -18.45 16.10
CA ALA A 76 0.64 -17.70 14.94
C ALA A 76 -0.89 -17.74 14.83
N ILE A 77 -1.49 -16.59 14.56
CA ILE A 77 -2.93 -16.45 14.34
C ILE A 77 -3.14 -15.78 12.99
N ALA A 78 -3.88 -16.42 12.09
CA ALA A 78 -4.39 -15.78 10.88
C ALA A 78 -5.90 -15.60 11.04
N GLY A 79 -6.42 -14.39 10.81
CA GLY A 79 -7.84 -14.14 11.02
C GLY A 79 -8.31 -12.81 10.47
N THR A 80 -9.55 -12.46 10.78
CA THR A 80 -10.19 -11.21 10.38
C THR A 80 -10.69 -10.42 11.59
N LEU A 81 -10.73 -9.10 11.47
CA LEU A 81 -11.52 -8.19 12.30
C LEU A 81 -12.51 -7.45 11.40
N ILE A 82 -13.69 -7.14 11.91
CA ILE A 82 -14.70 -6.38 11.16
C ILE A 82 -14.57 -4.93 11.60
N VAL A 83 -14.25 -4.06 10.65
CA VAL A 83 -14.07 -2.64 10.85
C VAL A 83 -15.19 -1.87 10.16
N HIS A 84 -15.73 -0.88 10.87
CA HIS A 84 -16.73 0.04 10.37
C HIS A 84 -16.10 1.38 10.00
N PRO A 85 -16.68 2.14 9.05
CA PRO A 85 -16.18 3.46 8.70
C PRO A 85 -16.58 4.49 9.75
N GLN A 86 -16.02 5.69 9.62
CA GLN A 86 -16.39 6.83 10.44
C GLN A 86 -17.90 7.09 10.42
N GLY A 87 -18.44 7.43 11.60
CA GLY A 87 -19.88 7.65 11.80
C GLY A 87 -20.67 6.39 12.17
N TRP A 88 -19.99 5.24 12.35
CA TRP A 88 -20.58 4.07 12.98
C TRP A 88 -20.65 4.24 14.51
N ASP A 89 -21.81 3.92 15.08
CA ASP A 89 -22.08 3.95 16.51
C ASP A 89 -22.29 2.52 17.04
N ASP A 90 -21.45 2.12 18.00
CA ASP A 90 -21.45 0.79 18.60
C ASP A 90 -22.48 0.61 19.72
N VAL A 91 -23.19 1.69 20.10
CA VAL A 91 -24.23 1.67 21.11
C VAL A 91 -25.36 0.73 20.66
N PRO A 92 -25.72 -0.28 21.46
CA PRO A 92 -26.87 -1.12 21.18
C PRO A 92 -28.15 -0.27 21.09
N ARG A 93 -28.70 -0.12 19.88
CA ARG A 93 -29.97 0.57 19.65
C ARG A 93 -31.13 -0.42 19.59
N ASP A 94 -32.29 -0.02 20.11
CA ASP A 94 -33.53 -0.79 19.97
C ASP A 94 -33.95 -0.81 18.49
N SER A 95 -33.97 -2.00 17.90
CA SER A 95 -34.36 -2.21 16.50
C SER A 95 -35.80 -1.76 16.19
N ASN A 96 -36.64 -1.59 17.21
CA ASN A 96 -38.01 -1.09 17.05
C ASN A 96 -38.11 0.44 17.02
N ALA A 97 -37.04 1.17 17.38
CA ALA A 97 -37.01 2.63 17.30
C ALA A 97 -36.87 3.14 15.86
N GLU A 98 -36.36 2.30 14.96
CA GLU A 98 -36.23 2.62 13.54
C GLU A 98 -37.53 2.34 12.76
N LYS A 99 -38.46 3.29 12.76
CA LYS A 99 -39.63 3.19 11.88
C LYS A 99 -39.20 3.32 10.40
N PRO A 100 -39.57 2.37 9.52
CA PRO A 100 -39.39 2.54 8.09
C PRO A 100 -40.50 3.46 7.55
N GLY A 101 -40.22 4.76 7.40
CA GLY A 101 -41.22 5.66 6.79
C GLY A 101 -41.04 7.17 6.96
N SER A 102 -40.13 7.68 7.79
CA SER A 102 -39.85 9.12 7.83
C SER A 102 -38.87 9.52 6.71
N ALA A 103 -39.30 9.36 5.46
CA ALA A 103 -38.66 10.00 4.31
C ALA A 103 -39.50 11.23 3.96
N GLY A 104 -39.02 12.40 4.40
CA GLY A 104 -39.69 13.67 4.18
C GLY A 104 -38.91 14.80 4.83
N GLY A 105 -37.73 15.09 4.30
CA GLY A 105 -36.87 16.19 4.75
C GLY A 105 -35.41 15.89 4.46
N ASP A 106 -34.70 16.85 3.89
CA ASP A 106 -33.26 16.85 3.61
C ASP A 106 -32.41 17.00 4.90
N ASP A 107 -33.00 16.65 6.06
CA ASP A 107 -32.43 16.77 7.39
C ASP A 107 -32.66 15.43 8.13
N GLY A 108 -31.61 14.63 8.36
CA GLY A 108 -31.71 13.44 9.21
C GLY A 108 -30.83 12.24 8.87
N ALA A 109 -29.53 12.46 8.62
CA ALA A 109 -28.50 11.42 8.73
C ALA A 109 -28.23 11.04 10.22
N GLU A 110 -28.85 11.73 11.17
CA GLU A 110 -28.75 11.43 12.59
C GLU A 110 -29.60 10.20 12.94
N GLY A 111 -28.95 9.05 13.05
CA GLY A 111 -29.52 7.89 13.74
C GLY A 111 -29.40 6.53 13.06
N ARG A 112 -28.84 6.42 11.85
CA ARG A 112 -28.57 5.11 11.23
C ARG A 112 -27.09 4.90 10.97
N ASN A 113 -26.57 3.77 11.44
CA ASN A 113 -25.20 3.38 11.16
C ASN A 113 -24.98 3.21 9.64
N PRO A 114 -23.79 3.59 9.13
CA PRO A 114 -23.39 3.21 7.79
C PRO A 114 -23.42 1.68 7.66
N THR A 115 -23.85 1.18 6.50
CA THR A 115 -23.89 -0.27 6.21
C THR A 115 -22.60 -0.77 5.58
N ALA A 116 -21.66 0.11 5.27
CA ALA A 116 -20.34 -0.28 4.79
C ALA A 116 -19.55 -0.95 5.91
N GLU A 117 -18.91 -2.08 5.59
CA GLU A 117 -18.05 -2.84 6.50
C GLU A 117 -16.81 -3.33 5.77
N ALA A 118 -15.70 -3.46 6.49
CA ALA A 118 -14.47 -4.08 6.03
C ALA A 118 -14.12 -5.27 6.92
N SER A 119 -14.05 -6.47 6.35
CA SER A 119 -13.38 -7.60 7.00
C SER A 119 -11.89 -7.50 6.70
N MET A 120 -11.11 -6.98 7.67
CA MET A 120 -9.67 -6.79 7.55
C MET A 120 -8.91 -8.03 8.03
N PHE A 121 -8.16 -8.65 7.12
CA PHE A 121 -7.35 -9.82 7.40
C PHE A 121 -6.01 -9.44 8.05
N TYR A 122 -5.54 -10.29 8.96
CA TYR A 122 -4.22 -10.18 9.55
C TYR A 122 -3.56 -11.53 9.80
N VAL A 123 -2.24 -11.50 9.92
CA VAL A 123 -1.45 -12.57 10.51
C VAL A 123 -0.65 -12.02 11.68
N ALA A 124 -0.88 -12.55 12.88
CA ALA A 124 -0.18 -12.18 14.10
C ALA A 124 0.77 -13.30 14.55
N TYR A 125 1.94 -12.93 15.05
CA TYR A 125 2.91 -13.83 15.66
C TYR A 125 3.25 -13.34 17.06
N PHE A 126 2.90 -14.15 18.05
CA PHE A 126 3.20 -13.92 19.45
C PHE A 126 4.30 -14.87 19.90
N ARG A 127 5.42 -14.34 20.37
CA ARG A 127 6.48 -15.17 20.96
C ARG A 127 5.93 -15.93 22.17
N SER A 128 6.24 -17.21 22.27
CA SER A 128 5.87 -18.03 23.42
C SER A 128 6.77 -17.73 24.61
N GLY A 129 6.16 -17.41 25.76
CA GLY A 129 6.85 -17.10 27.01
C GLY A 129 7.51 -15.71 27.04
N GLY A 130 7.76 -15.21 28.25
CA GLY A 130 8.30 -13.87 28.51
C GLY A 130 7.31 -12.90 29.15
N GLY A 131 7.81 -11.74 29.57
CA GLY A 131 7.01 -10.64 30.16
C GLY A 131 6.38 -9.73 29.11
N PRO A 132 6.00 -8.48 29.46
CA PRO A 132 5.45 -7.51 28.52
C PRO A 132 6.38 -7.28 27.32
N ARG A 133 5.85 -7.40 26.10
CA ARG A 133 6.60 -7.26 24.85
C ARG A 133 6.00 -6.15 23.97
N PRO A 134 6.82 -5.47 23.17
CA PRO A 134 6.31 -4.63 22.11
C PRO A 134 5.43 -5.39 21.13
N VAL A 135 4.53 -4.66 20.48
CA VAL A 135 3.79 -5.11 19.30
C VAL A 135 4.04 -4.14 18.16
N THR A 136 4.39 -4.68 17.00
CA THR A 136 4.60 -3.90 15.78
C THR A 136 3.55 -4.26 14.74
N PHE A 137 2.84 -3.24 14.26
CA PHE A 137 1.84 -3.35 13.22
C PHE A 137 2.48 -3.01 11.86
N PHE A 138 2.50 -4.00 10.97
CA PHE A 138 3.10 -3.92 9.65
C PHE A 138 2.01 -3.80 8.60
N TYR A 139 2.23 -2.92 7.62
CA TYR A 139 1.37 -2.81 6.46
C TYR A 139 2.10 -2.30 5.23
N ASN A 140 1.83 -2.95 4.11
CA ASN A 140 2.31 -2.55 2.80
C ASN A 140 1.53 -1.35 2.25
N GLY A 141 2.13 -0.72 1.24
CA GLY A 141 1.54 0.35 0.47
C GLY A 141 0.85 -0.12 -0.82
N GLY A 142 1.31 0.43 -1.95
CA GLY A 142 0.66 0.32 -3.26
C GLY A 142 0.23 1.69 -3.79
N PRO A 143 -0.95 2.23 -3.39
CA PRO A 143 -1.99 1.61 -2.57
C PRO A 143 -2.60 0.36 -3.23
N GLY A 144 -3.18 -0.55 -2.43
CA GLY A 144 -3.83 -1.77 -2.92
C GLY A 144 -3.02 -3.06 -2.79
N SER A 145 -1.78 -3.01 -2.25
CA SER A 145 -0.95 -4.19 -2.08
C SER A 145 -1.29 -4.94 -0.78
N SER A 146 -1.29 -6.27 -0.83
CA SER A 146 -1.31 -7.10 0.37
C SER A 146 -0.02 -6.90 1.18
N THR A 147 -0.12 -7.09 2.49
CA THR A 147 1.03 -7.07 3.41
C THR A 147 1.89 -8.34 3.33
N MET A 148 1.68 -9.17 2.30
CA MET A 148 2.49 -10.37 2.05
C MET A 148 3.98 -10.05 1.82
N TRP A 149 4.33 -8.85 1.32
CA TRP A 149 5.73 -8.49 1.04
C TRP A 149 6.51 -8.30 2.34
N LEU A 150 5.96 -7.52 3.29
CA LEU A 150 6.55 -7.39 4.61
C LEU A 150 6.48 -8.70 5.40
N HIS A 151 5.43 -9.50 5.20
CA HIS A 151 5.23 -10.76 5.92
C HIS A 151 6.16 -11.88 5.43
N MET A 152 6.07 -12.24 4.16
CA MET A 152 6.75 -13.40 3.56
C MET A 152 7.99 -13.03 2.75
N GLY A 153 8.21 -11.74 2.48
CA GLY A 153 9.41 -11.21 1.83
C GLY A 153 10.42 -10.58 2.78
N ALA A 154 10.01 -10.11 3.97
CA ALA A 154 10.89 -9.38 4.90
C ALA A 154 10.93 -9.95 6.32
N PHE A 155 9.90 -9.75 7.15
CA PHE A 155 10.00 -9.79 8.61
C PHE A 155 9.30 -10.97 9.31
N GLY A 156 8.44 -11.71 8.61
CA GLY A 156 7.76 -12.88 9.18
C GLY A 156 8.73 -14.03 9.50
N PRO A 157 8.33 -15.00 10.34
CA PRO A 157 9.22 -16.09 10.79
C PRO A 157 9.61 -17.07 9.67
N ARG A 158 8.88 -17.04 8.55
CA ARG A 158 9.16 -17.79 7.34
C ARG A 158 9.18 -16.82 6.17
N ARG A 159 10.07 -17.05 5.21
CA ARG A 159 10.13 -16.26 3.98
C ARG A 159 10.14 -17.14 2.73
N ILE A 160 9.70 -16.59 1.62
CA ILE A 160 9.88 -17.18 0.30
C ILE A 160 11.25 -16.81 -0.23
N VAL A 161 11.93 -17.76 -0.88
CA VAL A 161 13.18 -17.48 -1.58
C VAL A 161 12.86 -16.97 -2.98
N THR A 162 13.24 -15.73 -3.27
CA THR A 162 13.16 -15.11 -4.58
C THR A 162 14.56 -14.83 -5.11
N ALA A 163 14.71 -14.81 -6.44
CA ALA A 163 15.89 -14.23 -7.06
C ALA A 163 15.92 -12.71 -6.79
N THR A 164 17.12 -12.15 -6.68
CA THR A 164 17.33 -10.73 -6.33
C THR A 164 17.38 -9.83 -7.56
N ASP A 165 18.20 -10.20 -8.55
CA ASP A 165 18.55 -9.41 -9.75
C ASP A 165 18.07 -10.07 -11.05
N ALA A 166 17.43 -11.24 -10.94
CA ALA A 166 16.92 -12.00 -12.05
C ALA A 166 15.47 -12.42 -11.79
N HIS A 167 14.79 -12.86 -12.86
CA HIS A 167 13.45 -13.41 -12.73
C HIS A 167 13.47 -14.68 -11.86
N THR A 168 12.57 -14.74 -10.87
CA THR A 168 12.37 -15.96 -10.07
C THR A 168 11.67 -17.00 -10.96
N PRO A 169 12.24 -18.20 -11.18
CA PRO A 169 11.61 -19.23 -12.01
C PRO A 169 10.24 -19.67 -11.48
N ALA A 170 9.45 -20.34 -12.31
CA ALA A 170 8.16 -20.90 -11.90
C ALA A 170 8.30 -21.91 -10.73
N ALA A 171 7.17 -22.14 -10.04
CA ALA A 171 7.06 -23.04 -8.89
C ALA A 171 7.78 -24.39 -9.09
N PRO A 172 8.31 -25.00 -8.00
CA PRO A 172 8.04 -24.72 -6.59
C PRO A 172 8.86 -23.57 -5.98
N TYR A 173 8.20 -22.75 -5.15
CA TYR A 173 8.83 -21.65 -4.40
C TYR A 173 9.23 -22.12 -2.99
N PRO A 174 10.54 -22.20 -2.66
CA PRO A 174 10.97 -22.66 -1.35
C PRO A 174 10.58 -21.69 -0.24
N ARG A 175 9.95 -22.22 0.82
CA ARG A 175 9.70 -21.51 2.08
C ARG A 175 10.74 -21.91 3.12
N VAL A 176 11.50 -20.95 3.62
CA VAL A 176 12.64 -21.19 4.52
C VAL A 176 12.47 -20.52 5.88
N ASN A 177 13.27 -20.93 6.86
CA ASN A 177 13.43 -20.18 8.11
C ASN A 177 13.89 -18.75 7.80
N ASN A 178 13.29 -17.76 8.46
CA ASN A 178 13.75 -16.38 8.35
C ASN A 178 14.59 -15.98 9.56
N SER A 179 15.92 -16.03 9.43
CA SER A 179 16.85 -15.59 10.48
C SER A 179 16.86 -14.07 10.69
N PHE A 180 16.18 -13.30 9.83
CA PHE A 180 16.03 -11.84 9.92
C PHE A 180 14.64 -11.43 10.40
N SER A 181 13.83 -12.38 10.87
CA SER A 181 12.55 -12.04 11.47
C SER A 181 12.75 -11.20 12.73
N LEU A 182 11.86 -10.24 12.97
CA LEU A 182 11.91 -9.34 14.12
C LEU A 182 11.28 -9.94 15.39
N LEU A 183 10.96 -11.23 15.39
CA LEU A 183 10.21 -11.89 16.46
C LEU A 183 11.02 -12.05 17.77
N ASP A 184 12.34 -11.88 17.71
CA ASP A 184 13.18 -11.74 18.89
C ASP A 184 12.90 -10.41 19.63
N ALA A 185 12.68 -9.33 18.89
CA ALA A 185 12.46 -7.98 19.40
C ALA A 185 11.00 -7.64 19.73
N THR A 186 10.03 -8.01 18.88
CA THR A 186 8.64 -7.57 18.98
C THR A 186 7.67 -8.67 18.53
N ASP A 187 6.43 -8.62 19.00
CA ASP A 187 5.37 -9.43 18.41
C ASP A 187 4.91 -8.77 17.09
N LEU A 188 4.59 -9.58 16.09
CA LEU A 188 4.40 -9.10 14.71
C LEU A 188 2.94 -9.18 14.33
N VAL A 189 2.37 -8.11 13.77
CA VAL A 189 0.99 -8.10 13.26
C VAL A 189 0.99 -7.54 11.85
N PHE A 190 0.80 -8.41 10.85
CA PHE A 190 0.74 -8.05 9.44
C PHE A 190 -0.72 -7.84 9.04
N ILE A 191 -1.08 -6.64 8.58
CA ILE A 191 -2.47 -6.25 8.32
C ILE A 191 -2.67 -5.98 6.83
N ASP A 192 -3.63 -6.66 6.20
CA ASP A 192 -4.04 -6.33 4.82
C ASP A 192 -5.05 -5.16 4.85
N ALA A 193 -4.79 -4.12 4.05
CA ALA A 193 -5.67 -2.95 3.91
C ALA A 193 -7.07 -3.34 3.38
N PRO A 194 -8.12 -2.54 3.62
CA PRO A 194 -9.47 -2.80 3.08
C PRO A 194 -9.44 -3.11 1.58
N GLY A 195 -10.04 -4.25 1.18
CA GLY A 195 -10.10 -4.69 -0.22
C GLY A 195 -8.82 -5.29 -0.80
N THR A 196 -7.73 -5.43 -0.02
CA THR A 196 -6.44 -5.99 -0.46
C THR A 196 -6.21 -7.39 0.09
N GLY A 197 -5.42 -8.22 -0.61
CA GLY A 197 -5.05 -9.56 -0.14
C GLY A 197 -6.27 -10.41 0.25
N PHE A 198 -6.37 -10.79 1.52
CA PHE A 198 -7.53 -11.51 2.06
C PHE A 198 -8.59 -10.62 2.72
N SER A 199 -8.36 -9.30 2.82
CA SER A 199 -9.35 -8.34 3.29
C SER A 199 -10.47 -8.10 2.26
N ARG A 200 -11.69 -7.86 2.72
CA ARG A 200 -12.89 -7.65 1.86
C ARG A 200 -13.72 -6.48 2.38
N ILE A 201 -14.38 -5.76 1.46
CA ILE A 201 -15.35 -4.70 1.78
C ILE A 201 -16.74 -5.05 1.24
N ALA A 202 -17.78 -4.73 2.00
CA ALA A 202 -19.18 -4.93 1.63
C ALA A 202 -20.05 -3.75 2.11
N GLY A 203 -21.31 -3.72 1.67
CA GLY A 203 -22.26 -2.66 2.03
C GLY A 203 -22.39 -1.56 0.98
N LYS A 204 -23.30 -0.61 1.26
CA LYS A 204 -23.57 0.53 0.39
C LYS A 204 -22.40 1.53 0.46
N ASP A 205 -21.97 2.05 -0.68
CA ASP A 205 -20.91 3.08 -0.79
C ASP A 205 -19.58 2.67 -0.15
N LYS A 206 -19.31 1.36 -0.05
CA LYS A 206 -18.15 0.78 0.63
C LYS A 206 -16.81 1.28 0.10
N GLU A 207 -16.65 1.45 -1.22
CA GLU A 207 -15.41 2.00 -1.78
C GLU A 207 -15.21 3.44 -1.34
N LYS A 208 -16.26 4.26 -1.31
CA LYS A 208 -16.22 5.64 -0.81
C LYS A 208 -15.92 5.69 0.69
N ALA A 209 -16.37 4.69 1.44
CA ALA A 209 -16.18 4.63 2.89
C ALA A 209 -14.73 4.26 3.29
N PHE A 210 -14.05 3.41 2.52
CA PHE A 210 -12.74 2.86 2.89
C PHE A 210 -11.58 3.29 1.99
N PHE A 211 -11.83 3.74 0.76
CA PHE A 211 -10.78 4.23 -0.12
C PHE A 211 -10.65 5.74 -0.02
N GLY A 212 -9.40 6.21 -0.05
CA GLY A 212 -9.04 7.60 0.23
C GLY A 212 -8.14 7.66 1.46
N VAL A 213 -7.43 8.78 1.62
CA VAL A 213 -6.41 8.94 2.68
C VAL A 213 -7.05 8.77 4.07
N ASP A 214 -8.16 9.46 4.32
CA ASP A 214 -8.79 9.47 5.64
C ASP A 214 -9.51 8.17 5.96
N GLY A 215 -10.28 7.62 5.01
CA GLY A 215 -11.01 6.36 5.19
C GLY A 215 -10.09 5.16 5.37
N ASP A 216 -8.96 5.13 4.66
CA ASP A 216 -7.92 4.11 4.82
C ASP A 216 -7.24 4.22 6.19
N ALA A 217 -6.77 5.40 6.59
CA ALA A 217 -6.16 5.59 7.90
C ALA A 217 -7.13 5.27 9.05
N TYR A 218 -8.39 5.69 8.92
CA TYR A 218 -9.44 5.42 9.91
C TYR A 218 -9.65 3.91 10.10
N ALA A 219 -9.73 3.15 9.00
CA ALA A 219 -9.94 1.72 9.08
C ALA A 219 -8.79 1.00 9.80
N PHE A 220 -7.55 1.42 9.57
CA PHE A 220 -6.41 0.88 10.31
C PHE A 220 -6.39 1.31 11.78
N ALA A 221 -6.80 2.54 12.10
CA ALA A 221 -6.90 3.01 13.48
C ALA A 221 -7.95 2.21 14.28
N GLU A 222 -9.12 1.95 13.69
CA GLU A 222 -10.14 1.04 14.24
C GLU A 222 -9.57 -0.37 14.44
N PHE A 223 -8.98 -0.94 13.38
CA PHE A 223 -8.38 -2.27 13.44
C PHE A 223 -7.39 -2.40 14.61
N ILE A 224 -6.48 -1.42 14.77
CA ILE A 224 -5.47 -1.44 15.83
C ILE A 224 -6.14 -1.35 17.20
N SER A 225 -7.12 -0.45 17.39
CA SER A 225 -7.87 -0.33 18.65
C SER A 225 -8.56 -1.65 19.04
N GLU A 226 -9.25 -2.27 18.09
CA GLU A 226 -9.91 -3.56 18.30
C GLU A 226 -8.92 -4.68 18.58
N PHE A 227 -7.81 -4.72 17.84
CA PHE A 227 -6.76 -5.72 18.03
C PHE A 227 -6.14 -5.64 19.42
N LEU A 228 -5.85 -4.42 19.90
CA LEU A 228 -5.30 -4.20 21.24
C LEU A 228 -6.25 -4.73 22.32
N SER A 229 -7.56 -4.51 22.18
CA SER A 229 -8.58 -5.03 23.08
C SER A 229 -8.69 -6.55 23.03
N LYS A 230 -8.81 -7.12 21.82
CA LYS A 230 -8.97 -8.55 21.61
C LYS A 230 -7.82 -9.38 22.18
N TYR A 231 -6.59 -8.86 22.10
CA TYR A 231 -5.38 -9.56 22.52
C TYR A 231 -4.78 -9.02 23.82
N ALA A 232 -5.49 -8.16 24.55
CA ALA A 232 -5.05 -7.54 25.80
C ALA A 232 -3.66 -6.87 25.70
N ARG A 233 -3.42 -6.14 24.62
CA ARG A 233 -2.13 -5.50 24.29
C ARG A 233 -2.07 -4.01 24.60
N TRP A 234 -3.06 -3.45 25.28
CA TRP A 234 -3.11 -2.03 25.66
C TRP A 234 -1.83 -1.54 26.38
N ASN A 235 -1.27 -2.35 27.28
CA ASN A 235 -0.04 -2.01 28.01
C ASN A 235 1.26 -2.37 27.28
N SER A 236 1.18 -2.90 26.05
CA SER A 236 2.38 -3.17 25.26
C SER A 236 2.93 -1.86 24.68
N PRO A 237 4.27 -1.74 24.55
CA PRO A 237 4.85 -0.73 23.68
C PRO A 237 4.36 -0.95 22.23
N LYS A 238 3.95 0.10 21.54
CA LYS A 238 3.29 0.02 20.22
C LYS A 238 4.13 0.68 19.16
N TYR A 239 4.34 -0.02 18.05
CA TYR A 239 5.08 0.48 16.91
C TYR A 239 4.28 0.32 15.63
N LEU A 240 4.42 1.30 14.76
CA LEU A 240 3.92 1.25 13.39
C LEU A 240 5.07 1.00 12.42
N PHE A 241 4.85 0.14 11.43
CA PHE A 241 5.78 -0.10 10.33
C PHE A 241 5.01 -0.02 9.01
N GLY A 242 5.18 1.10 8.30
CA GLY A 242 4.60 1.32 6.98
C GLY A 242 5.65 1.27 5.88
N GLU A 243 5.36 0.59 4.77
CA GLU A 243 6.18 0.62 3.56
C GLU A 243 5.47 1.35 2.41
N SER A 244 6.19 2.17 1.64
CA SER A 244 5.66 2.85 0.44
C SER A 244 4.44 3.72 0.80
N TYR A 245 3.26 3.54 0.18
CA TYR A 245 2.01 4.21 0.59
C TYR A 245 1.60 3.93 2.06
N GLY A 246 2.14 2.88 2.70
CA GLY A 246 2.02 2.69 4.14
C GLY A 246 2.67 3.83 4.94
N THR A 247 3.62 4.58 4.37
CA THR A 247 4.27 5.69 5.07
C THR A 247 3.36 6.91 5.27
N PRO A 248 2.65 7.45 4.26
CA PRO A 248 1.66 8.51 4.49
C PRO A 248 0.48 7.99 5.33
N ARG A 249 0.06 6.73 5.17
CA ARG A 249 -0.94 6.10 6.06
C ARG A 249 -0.53 6.21 7.53
N SER A 250 0.73 5.88 7.83
CA SER A 250 1.26 5.97 9.20
C SER A 250 1.19 7.39 9.73
N ALA A 251 1.55 8.39 8.92
CA ALA A 251 1.52 9.80 9.33
C ALA A 251 0.11 10.28 9.71
N VAL A 252 -0.90 9.92 8.90
CA VAL A 252 -2.31 10.28 9.19
C VAL A 252 -2.85 9.49 10.38
N MET A 253 -2.57 8.18 10.42
CA MET A 253 -3.08 7.29 11.45
C MET A 253 -2.53 7.60 12.84
N VAL A 254 -1.27 8.03 12.97
CA VAL A 254 -0.70 8.45 14.26
C VAL A 254 -1.55 9.54 14.89
N ASN A 255 -1.91 10.56 14.11
CA ASN A 255 -2.75 11.66 14.59
C ASN A 255 -4.12 11.15 15.05
N GLN A 256 -4.76 10.25 14.31
CA GLN A 256 -6.07 9.68 14.69
C GLN A 256 -5.98 8.79 15.94
N LEU A 257 -4.93 7.95 16.05
CA LEU A 257 -4.73 7.08 17.21
C LEU A 257 -4.52 7.90 18.49
N GLU A 258 -3.70 8.95 18.44
CA GLU A 258 -3.42 9.80 19.59
C GLU A 258 -4.61 10.71 19.91
N ALA A 259 -5.14 11.44 18.93
CA ALA A 259 -6.17 12.46 19.16
C ALA A 259 -7.56 11.88 19.47
N ASP A 260 -7.97 10.83 18.75
CA ASP A 260 -9.35 10.36 18.78
C ASP A 260 -9.51 9.09 19.63
N ARG A 261 -8.43 8.34 19.87
CA ARG A 261 -8.48 7.01 20.51
C ARG A 261 -7.63 6.88 21.77
N SER A 262 -6.87 7.93 22.14
CA SER A 262 -5.96 7.89 23.30
C SER A 262 -4.98 6.71 23.26
N ILE A 263 -4.50 6.36 22.06
CA ILE A 263 -3.50 5.32 21.84
C ILE A 263 -2.17 6.00 21.52
N ASP A 264 -1.29 6.06 22.52
CA ASP A 264 0.08 6.53 22.34
C ASP A 264 0.97 5.48 21.64
N LEU A 265 1.90 5.96 20.82
CA LEU A 265 2.87 5.14 20.10
C LEU A 265 4.28 5.32 20.67
N ASN A 266 5.07 4.25 20.67
CA ASN A 266 6.47 4.26 21.09
C ASN A 266 7.44 4.42 19.91
N GLY A 267 6.94 4.36 18.68
CA GLY A 267 7.72 4.66 17.49
C GLY A 267 6.97 4.38 16.19
N VAL A 268 7.39 5.08 15.14
CA VAL A 268 6.90 4.92 13.78
C VAL A 268 8.09 4.67 12.86
N ILE A 269 8.00 3.62 12.06
CA ILE A 269 9.07 3.18 11.15
C ILE A 269 8.53 3.28 9.72
N LEU A 270 9.22 4.09 8.91
CA LEU A 270 8.82 4.39 7.53
C LEU A 270 9.85 3.79 6.56
N LEU A 271 9.47 2.74 5.85
CA LEU A 271 10.32 2.09 4.83
C LEU A 271 9.97 2.63 3.44
N SER A 272 10.98 3.13 2.72
CA SER A 272 10.82 3.68 1.37
C SER A 272 9.73 4.76 1.32
N GLN A 273 9.95 5.82 2.10
CA GLN A 273 8.95 6.84 2.40
C GLN A 273 8.49 7.68 1.21
N ILE A 274 7.21 8.02 1.22
CA ILE A 274 6.61 9.03 0.33
C ILE A 274 5.55 9.84 1.08
N LEU A 275 5.98 10.91 1.74
CA LEU A 275 5.09 11.80 2.49
C LEU A 275 4.62 13.00 1.66
N ASN A 276 5.30 13.27 0.55
CA ASN A 276 4.92 14.29 -0.42
C ASN A 276 4.94 13.70 -1.83
N PHE A 277 3.77 13.49 -2.42
CA PHE A 277 3.64 12.94 -3.77
C PHE A 277 4.12 13.91 -4.86
N ASP A 278 4.18 15.21 -4.57
CA ASP A 278 4.76 16.21 -5.46
C ASP A 278 6.28 16.09 -5.58
N LEU A 279 6.92 15.20 -4.83
CA LEU A 279 8.34 14.84 -4.98
C LEU A 279 8.54 13.52 -5.75
N SER A 280 7.47 12.87 -6.22
CA SER A 280 7.56 11.58 -6.90
C SER A 280 8.18 11.71 -8.30
N PRO A 281 9.34 11.09 -8.58
CA PRO A 281 9.98 11.15 -9.89
C PRO A 281 9.40 10.18 -10.92
N ASP A 282 8.55 9.24 -10.49
CA ASP A 282 7.94 8.23 -11.36
C ASP A 282 6.67 8.74 -12.06
N ARG A 283 6.08 9.82 -11.52
CA ARG A 283 4.86 10.44 -12.06
C ARG A 283 4.92 11.97 -12.05
N PRO A 284 6.01 12.59 -12.53
CA PRO A 284 6.17 14.04 -12.41
C PRO A 284 5.17 14.81 -13.30
N THR A 285 4.56 14.14 -14.29
CA THR A 285 3.46 14.70 -15.09
C THR A 285 2.09 14.68 -14.37
N GLY A 286 2.00 14.03 -13.20
CA GLY A 286 0.78 13.97 -12.40
C GLY A 286 0.41 15.31 -11.76
N ASN A 287 1.39 16.19 -11.57
CA ASN A 287 1.20 17.57 -11.13
C ASN A 287 2.07 18.52 -11.97
N PRO A 288 1.63 18.87 -13.20
CA PRO A 288 2.43 19.69 -14.10
C PRO A 288 2.68 21.07 -13.49
N GLY A 289 3.93 21.55 -13.58
CA GLY A 289 4.37 22.80 -12.97
C GLY A 289 5.15 22.62 -11.65
N ILE A 290 5.29 21.39 -11.16
CA ILE A 290 6.20 21.08 -10.05
C ILE A 290 7.49 20.46 -10.59
N ASP A 291 8.58 21.23 -10.53
CA ASP A 291 9.91 20.80 -11.02
C ASP A 291 10.80 20.15 -9.96
N LEU A 292 10.41 20.23 -8.68
CA LEU A 292 11.20 19.74 -7.55
C LEU A 292 11.52 18.22 -7.57
N PRO A 293 10.66 17.31 -8.09
CA PRO A 293 11.00 15.89 -8.27
C PRO A 293 12.28 15.68 -9.05
N TYR A 294 12.47 16.41 -10.15
CA TYR A 294 13.62 16.25 -11.03
C TYR A 294 14.92 16.63 -10.32
N GLN A 295 14.88 17.67 -9.49
CA GLN A 295 16.02 18.13 -8.71
C GLN A 295 16.37 17.10 -7.63
N THR A 296 15.38 16.67 -6.84
CA THR A 296 15.59 15.82 -5.67
C THR A 296 15.95 14.37 -6.02
N VAL A 297 15.52 13.86 -7.19
CA VAL A 297 15.86 12.49 -7.63
C VAL A 297 17.24 12.39 -8.25
N LEU A 298 17.80 13.48 -8.79
CA LEU A 298 19.00 13.44 -9.61
C LEU A 298 20.22 12.80 -8.90
N PRO A 299 20.53 13.11 -7.62
CA PRO A 299 21.59 12.41 -6.88
C PRO A 299 21.38 10.90 -6.78
N SER A 300 20.13 10.43 -6.67
CA SER A 300 19.82 9.00 -6.61
C SER A 300 20.05 8.32 -7.96
N TYR A 301 19.71 8.97 -9.08
CA TYR A 301 20.01 8.47 -10.42
C TYR A 301 21.50 8.43 -10.70
N ALA A 302 22.25 9.46 -10.27
CA ALA A 302 23.70 9.48 -10.37
C ALA A 302 24.34 8.36 -9.54
N ALA A 303 23.89 8.13 -8.30
CA ALA A 303 24.36 7.03 -7.46
C ALA A 303 24.12 5.65 -8.11
N ALA A 304 22.94 5.44 -8.69
CA ALA A 304 22.60 4.21 -9.38
C ALA A 304 23.47 4.03 -10.65
N ALA A 305 23.64 5.08 -11.45
CA ALA A 305 24.51 5.05 -12.62
C ALA A 305 25.97 4.78 -12.24
N TRP A 306 26.45 5.38 -11.16
CA TRP A 306 27.79 5.14 -10.60
C TRP A 306 27.98 3.67 -10.21
N TYR A 307 27.06 3.12 -9.41
CA TYR A 307 27.12 1.72 -8.94
C TYR A 307 27.13 0.73 -10.10
N HIS A 308 26.34 1.00 -11.15
CA HIS A 308 26.24 0.16 -12.34
C HIS A 308 27.26 0.48 -13.44
N ARG A 309 28.21 1.41 -13.21
CA ARG A 309 29.22 1.86 -14.17
C ARG A 309 28.60 2.34 -15.50
N LYS A 310 27.57 3.16 -15.39
CA LYS A 310 26.82 3.76 -16.51
C LYS A 310 27.12 5.24 -16.74
N LEU A 311 27.90 5.87 -15.86
CA LEU A 311 28.40 7.23 -16.09
C LEU A 311 29.45 7.23 -17.22
N PRO A 312 29.51 8.29 -18.05
CA PRO A 312 30.50 8.40 -19.12
C PRO A 312 31.94 8.45 -18.60
N ALA A 313 32.14 9.06 -17.44
CA ALA A 313 33.43 9.18 -16.77
C ALA A 313 33.53 8.25 -15.56
N GLU A 314 34.77 7.87 -15.21
CA GLU A 314 35.04 7.19 -13.96
C GLU A 314 35.07 8.19 -12.80
N HIS A 315 34.27 7.92 -11.77
CA HIS A 315 34.29 8.68 -10.52
C HIS A 315 34.78 7.74 -9.40
N PRO A 316 35.96 7.94 -8.81
CA PRO A 316 36.48 7.03 -7.78
C PRO A 316 35.79 7.21 -6.41
N SER A 317 35.10 8.33 -6.19
CA SER A 317 34.40 8.64 -4.95
C SER A 317 32.94 8.97 -5.23
N LEU A 318 32.04 8.12 -4.72
CA LEU A 318 30.60 8.38 -4.77
C LEU A 318 30.25 9.67 -4.02
N ASP A 319 30.81 9.87 -2.82
CA ASP A 319 30.53 11.07 -2.01
C ASP A 319 30.93 12.38 -2.72
N ALA A 320 32.06 12.37 -3.44
CA ALA A 320 32.49 13.54 -4.21
C ALA A 320 31.54 13.81 -5.39
N LEU A 321 31.17 12.75 -6.12
CA LEU A 321 30.20 12.83 -7.20
C LEU A 321 28.85 13.35 -6.71
N LEU A 322 28.31 12.82 -5.60
CA LEU A 322 27.01 13.23 -5.10
C LEU A 322 26.98 14.69 -4.66
N LYS A 323 28.06 15.20 -4.06
CA LYS A 323 28.16 16.64 -3.76
C LYS A 323 28.11 17.52 -5.01
N GLU A 324 28.77 17.11 -6.09
CA GLU A 324 28.72 17.81 -7.37
C GLU A 324 27.31 17.77 -7.97
N VAL A 325 26.69 16.59 -7.96
CA VAL A 325 25.34 16.38 -8.50
C VAL A 325 24.30 17.16 -7.70
N GLU A 326 24.39 17.18 -6.38
CA GLU A 326 23.51 17.97 -5.51
C GLU A 326 23.64 19.48 -5.80
N GLN A 327 24.87 19.98 -5.96
CA GLN A 327 25.11 21.38 -6.31
C GLN A 327 24.55 21.72 -7.70
N PHE A 328 24.72 20.82 -8.68
CA PHE A 328 24.16 21.00 -10.01
C PHE A 328 22.63 20.97 -9.99
N ALA A 329 22.05 19.96 -9.33
CA ALA A 329 20.61 19.74 -9.20
C ALA A 329 19.89 20.95 -8.60
N MET A 330 20.41 21.47 -7.49
CA MET A 330 19.81 22.60 -6.76
C MET A 330 20.24 23.97 -7.32
N GLY A 331 21.14 24.01 -8.30
CA GLY A 331 21.73 25.22 -8.86
C GLY A 331 21.33 25.47 -10.31
N GLU A 332 22.22 25.15 -11.24
CA GLU A 332 22.02 25.35 -12.68
C GLU A 332 20.80 24.58 -13.20
N TYR A 333 20.61 23.33 -12.78
CA TYR A 333 19.50 22.50 -13.22
C TYR A 333 18.15 23.04 -12.72
N ALA A 334 18.04 23.39 -11.44
CA ALA A 334 16.84 24.01 -10.88
C ALA A 334 16.46 25.31 -11.60
N ARG A 335 17.43 26.18 -11.90
CA ARG A 335 17.18 27.43 -12.66
C ARG A 335 16.71 27.15 -14.08
N ALA A 336 17.32 26.17 -14.74
CA ALA A 336 16.94 25.78 -16.08
C ALA A 336 15.52 25.21 -16.15
N LEU A 337 15.13 24.38 -15.17
CA LEU A 337 13.76 23.89 -15.04
C LEU A 337 12.77 25.05 -14.83
N ALA A 338 13.06 25.95 -13.89
CA ALA A 338 12.20 27.10 -13.58
C ALA A 338 11.99 28.08 -14.75
N ALA A 339 12.99 28.22 -15.63
CA ALA A 339 12.84 29.02 -16.85
C ALA A 339 11.85 28.40 -17.86
N GLY A 340 11.61 27.09 -17.78
CA GLY A 340 10.61 26.40 -18.59
C GLY A 340 10.76 26.68 -20.09
N SER A 341 9.68 27.18 -20.71
CA SER A 341 9.67 27.52 -22.15
C SER A 341 10.49 28.76 -22.52
N GLU A 342 10.92 29.57 -21.54
CA GLU A 342 11.76 30.75 -21.76
C GLU A 342 13.25 30.40 -21.84
N LEU A 343 13.64 29.17 -21.47
CA LEU A 343 15.03 28.72 -21.53
C LEU A 343 15.57 28.72 -22.97
N PRO A 344 16.64 29.47 -23.27
CA PRO A 344 17.22 29.49 -24.60
C PRO A 344 17.66 28.10 -25.06
N ALA A 345 17.50 27.80 -26.36
CA ALA A 345 17.81 26.48 -26.91
C ALA A 345 19.26 26.02 -26.67
N SER A 346 20.21 26.96 -26.69
CA SER A 346 21.62 26.70 -26.38
C SER A 346 21.85 26.34 -24.91
N GLU A 347 21.15 26.99 -23.98
CA GLU A 347 21.25 26.70 -22.55
C GLU A 347 20.61 25.35 -22.24
N ARG A 348 19.45 25.05 -22.85
CA ARG A 348 18.82 23.73 -22.76
C ARG A 348 19.77 22.61 -23.19
N ALA A 349 20.49 22.79 -24.30
CA ALA A 349 21.46 21.81 -24.78
C ALA A 349 22.64 21.64 -23.81
N ALA A 350 23.16 22.75 -23.24
CA ALA A 350 24.25 22.70 -22.26
C ALA A 350 23.85 21.98 -20.96
N ILE A 351 22.62 22.22 -20.47
CA ILE A 351 22.07 21.54 -19.28
C ILE A 351 21.88 20.06 -19.55
N ALA A 352 21.36 19.68 -20.72
CA ALA A 352 21.19 18.28 -21.11
C ALA A 352 22.54 17.55 -21.22
N GLU A 353 23.57 18.20 -21.76
CA GLU A 353 24.92 17.66 -21.80
C GLU A 353 25.50 17.47 -20.40
N LYS A 354 25.37 18.46 -19.52
CA LYS A 354 25.84 18.37 -18.13
C LYS A 354 25.09 17.32 -17.31
N LEU A 355 23.82 17.06 -17.63
CA LEU A 355 23.04 15.98 -17.03
C LEU A 355 23.49 14.58 -17.50
N HIS A 356 24.10 14.49 -18.69
CA HIS A 356 24.65 13.24 -19.23
C HIS A 356 25.98 12.85 -18.58
N GLN A 357 26.82 13.84 -18.27
CA GLN A 357 28.06 13.66 -17.52
C GLN A 357 27.76 13.18 -16.10
#